data_AF-A0A2X3BX87-F1
#
_entry.id   AF-A0A2X3BX87-F1
#
_cell.length_a   1.000
_cell.length_b   1.000
_cell.length_c   1.000
_cell.angle_alpha   90.00
_cell.angle_beta   90.00
_cell.angle_gamma   90.00
#
_symmetry.space_group_name_H-M   'P 1'
#
loop_
_entity.id
_entity.type
_entity.pdbx_description
1 polymer ?
#
loop_
_entity_poly.entity_id
_entity_poly.type
_entity_poly.pdbx_seq_one_letter_code
_entity_poly.pdbx_strand_id
1 'polypeptide(L)'
;MKKKILGLLVVGALSLGLVGCGSLENKLASGSIFKTKGNYVVINYSGGKVFDVWTLENAYVQNSSNSDGYEFVDDNGNFVTVSGDVLVIRCNDDKEFSKYEEFHETIKE
;
A
#
# COMPACT_ATOMS: atom_id res chain seq x y z
N MET A 1 46.46 49.69 5.12
CA MET A 1 46.38 48.22 5.30
C MET A 1 45.14 47.72 4.59
N LYS A 2 45.31 46.83 3.61
CA LYS A 2 44.25 46.31 2.74
C LYS A 2 43.44 45.25 3.50
N LYS A 3 42.11 45.32 3.46
CA LYS A 3 41.27 44.15 3.74
C LYS A 3 40.34 43.92 2.55
N LYS A 4 40.48 42.72 1.99
CA LYS A 4 39.93 42.24 0.73
C LYS A 4 38.47 41.83 0.96
N ILE A 5 37.60 42.28 0.06
CA ILE A 5 36.27 41.68 -0.16
C ILE A 5 36.52 40.39 -0.93
N LEU A 6 36.00 39.24 -0.48
CA LEU A 6 35.59 38.10 -1.33
C LEU A 6 35.02 36.97 -0.44
N GLY A 7 33.91 36.37 -0.88
CA GLY A 7 33.30 35.18 -0.28
C GLY A 7 31.77 35.27 -0.35
N LEU A 8 31.20 35.36 -1.55
CA LEU A 8 30.85 34.22 -2.43
C LEU A 8 29.80 33.30 -1.78
N LEU A 9 28.55 33.57 -2.17
CA LEU A 9 27.36 32.70 -2.21
C LEU A 9 27.57 31.26 -1.72
N VAL A 10 27.02 30.93 -0.55
CA VAL A 10 26.69 29.54 -0.21
C VAL A 10 25.19 29.35 -0.44
N VAL A 11 24.96 28.69 -1.57
CA VAL A 11 23.73 28.13 -2.11
C VAL A 11 22.85 27.52 -1.02
N GLY A 12 21.59 27.96 -1.02
CA GLY A 12 20.53 27.25 -0.32
C GLY A 12 20.28 25.89 -0.98
N ALA A 13 20.25 24.85 -0.15
CA ALA A 13 19.53 23.62 -0.45
C ALA A 13 18.97 23.13 0.87
N LEU A 14 17.67 23.36 1.09
CA LEU A 14 16.89 22.62 2.07
C LEU A 14 17.02 21.14 1.70
N SER A 15 17.78 20.37 2.48
CA SER A 15 17.73 18.91 2.41
C SER A 15 16.50 18.42 3.18
N LEU A 16 15.32 18.65 2.61
CA LEU A 16 14.11 17.89 2.92
C LEU A 16 13.96 16.82 1.84
N GLY A 17 14.66 15.72 2.05
CA GLY A 17 14.57 14.53 1.24
C GLY A 17 14.83 13.33 2.13
N LEU A 18 13.94 13.08 3.08
CA LEU A 18 13.78 11.74 3.64
C LEU A 18 13.34 10.83 2.49
N VAL A 19 14.30 10.36 1.70
CA VAL A 19 14.15 9.12 0.94
C VAL A 19 14.07 8.02 1.99
N GLY A 20 12.86 7.74 2.45
CA GLY A 20 12.48 6.45 3.01
C GLY A 20 12.56 5.40 1.90
N CYS A 21 13.77 5.12 1.43
CA CYS A 21 14.07 4.05 0.51
C CYS A 21 14.90 3.04 1.28
N GLY A 22 14.22 2.08 1.91
CA GLY A 22 14.84 1.05 2.70
C GLY A 22 13.87 -0.10 2.92
N SER A 23 13.95 -1.09 2.04
CA SER A 23 13.39 -2.44 2.20
C SER A 23 11.91 -2.68 1.81
N LEU A 24 11.43 -2.12 0.70
CA LEU A 24 10.21 -2.64 0.06
C LEU A 24 10.53 -3.64 -1.06
N GLU A 25 11.68 -3.48 -1.71
CA GLU A 25 12.08 -4.30 -2.88
C GLU A 25 12.33 -5.78 -2.55
N ASN A 26 12.71 -6.10 -1.31
CA ASN A 26 13.03 -7.48 -0.93
C ASN A 26 11.85 -8.28 -0.32
N LYS A 27 10.74 -7.63 0.04
CA LYS A 27 9.56 -8.34 0.56
C LYS A 27 8.58 -8.80 -0.53
N LEU A 28 8.61 -8.18 -1.71
CA LEU A 28 7.80 -8.58 -2.86
C LEU A 28 8.19 -9.94 -3.47
N ALA A 29 9.37 -10.46 -3.15
CA ALA A 29 9.94 -11.62 -3.84
C ALA A 29 9.50 -12.98 -3.25
N SER A 30 8.96 -13.04 -2.03
CA SER A 30 8.67 -14.31 -1.36
C SER A 30 7.19 -14.47 -1.02
N GLY A 31 6.45 -15.12 -1.93
CA GLY A 31 5.24 -15.85 -1.58
C GLY A 31 3.92 -15.14 -1.85
N SER A 32 3.56 -14.89 -3.11
CA SER A 32 2.15 -14.76 -3.49
C SER A 32 1.90 -15.18 -4.93
N ILE A 33 0.67 -15.63 -5.19
CA ILE A 33 0.15 -16.12 -6.48
C ILE A 33 0.13 -14.98 -7.53
N PHE A 34 0.21 -13.72 -7.09
CA PHE A 34 0.14 -12.56 -7.96
C PHE A 34 1.36 -11.64 -7.82
N LYS A 35 2.35 -11.84 -8.70
CA LYS A 35 3.59 -11.04 -8.77
C LYS A 35 3.46 -9.75 -9.60
N THR A 36 2.26 -9.45 -10.09
CA THR A 36 2.01 -8.35 -11.03
C THR A 36 0.89 -7.46 -10.53
N LYS A 37 1.00 -6.17 -10.85
CA LYS A 37 -0.07 -5.22 -10.60
C LYS A 37 -1.37 -5.67 -11.28
N GLY A 38 -2.48 -5.34 -10.66
CA GLY A 38 -3.81 -5.62 -11.17
C GLY A 38 -4.87 -4.96 -10.33
N ASN A 39 -6.12 -5.12 -10.73
CA ASN A 39 -7.25 -4.67 -9.95
C ASN A 39 -7.66 -5.81 -9.00
N TYR A 40 -7.78 -5.50 -7.72
CA TYR A 40 -8.08 -6.48 -6.68
C TYR A 40 -9.24 -6.02 -5.81
N VAL A 41 -10.03 -6.99 -5.37
CA VAL A 41 -10.99 -6.79 -4.30
C VAL A 41 -10.58 -7.67 -3.13
N VAL A 42 -10.43 -7.07 -1.96
CA VAL A 42 -10.11 -7.77 -0.71
C VAL A 42 -11.31 -7.67 0.21
N ILE A 43 -11.91 -8.79 0.55
CA ILE A 43 -13.11 -8.87 1.39
C ILE A 43 -12.72 -9.55 2.70
N ASN A 44 -12.92 -8.85 3.82
CA ASN A 44 -12.71 -9.39 5.16
C ASN A 44 -14.06 -9.71 5.80
N TYR A 45 -14.13 -10.85 6.47
CA TYR A 45 -15.32 -11.32 7.16
C TYR A 45 -15.11 -11.35 8.68
N SER A 46 -16.17 -11.07 9.42
CA SER A 46 -16.24 -11.26 10.86
C SER A 46 -17.58 -11.88 11.24
N GLY A 47 -17.56 -13.01 11.94
CA GLY A 47 -18.78 -13.73 12.33
C GLY A 47 -19.69 -14.12 11.16
N GLY A 48 -19.12 -14.40 9.97
CA GLY A 48 -19.86 -14.75 8.76
C GLY A 48 -20.50 -13.57 8.03
N LYS A 49 -20.17 -12.33 8.40
CA LYS A 49 -20.62 -11.11 7.71
C LYS A 49 -19.43 -10.39 7.09
N VAL A 50 -19.67 -9.70 5.97
CA VAL A 50 -18.70 -8.77 5.38
C VAL A 50 -18.47 -7.64 6.38
N PHE A 51 -17.24 -7.51 6.84
CA PHE A 51 -16.79 -6.48 7.77
C PHE A 51 -16.08 -5.35 7.02
N ASP A 52 -15.35 -5.71 5.96
CA ASP A 52 -14.50 -4.79 5.22
C ASP A 52 -14.37 -5.23 3.75
N VAL A 53 -14.38 -4.28 2.81
CA VAL A 53 -14.18 -4.46 1.37
C VAL A 53 -13.26 -3.35 0.90
N TRP A 54 -12.09 -3.72 0.37
CA TRP A 54 -11.16 -2.82 -0.29
C TRP A 54 -11.24 -2.99 -1.80
N THR A 55 -11.35 -1.89 -2.54
CA THR A 55 -11.24 -1.88 -4.01
C THR A 55 -9.91 -1.27 -4.42
N LEU A 56 -8.99 -2.08 -4.95
CA LEU A 56 -7.61 -1.69 -5.18
C LEU A 56 -7.31 -1.68 -6.68
N GLU A 57 -7.15 -0.50 -7.27
CA GLU A 57 -6.79 -0.35 -8.68
C GLU A 57 -5.27 -0.40 -8.89
N ASN A 58 -4.81 -1.17 -9.88
CA ASN A 58 -3.39 -1.24 -10.26
C ASN A 58 -2.43 -1.48 -9.06
N ALA A 59 -2.87 -2.31 -8.12
CA ALA A 59 -2.21 -2.55 -6.83
C ALA A 59 -1.39 -3.85 -6.83
N TYR A 60 -0.51 -3.99 -5.84
CA TYR A 60 0.10 -5.27 -5.47
C TYR A 60 -0.59 -5.80 -4.22
N VAL A 61 -1.06 -7.05 -4.28
CA VAL A 61 -1.59 -7.77 -3.12
C VAL A 61 -0.81 -9.06 -2.96
N GLN A 62 -0.23 -9.26 -1.78
CA GLN A 62 0.61 -10.42 -1.47
C GLN A 62 0.20 -11.09 -0.17
N ASN A 63 0.55 -12.37 0.02
CA ASN A 63 0.39 -12.99 1.33
C ASN A 63 1.32 -12.28 2.33
N SER A 64 0.87 -12.14 3.57
CA SER A 64 1.72 -11.66 4.64
C SER A 64 2.84 -12.65 4.93
N SER A 65 4.02 -12.11 5.23
CA SER A 65 5.17 -12.91 5.65
C SER A 65 5.07 -13.42 7.10
N ASN A 66 4.21 -12.78 7.92
CA ASN A 66 4.16 -13.00 9.36
C ASN A 66 2.77 -13.45 9.86
N SER A 67 1.81 -13.61 8.97
CA SER A 67 0.46 -14.09 9.28
C SER A 67 -0.11 -14.91 8.13
N ASP A 68 -1.28 -15.49 8.35
CA ASP A 68 -2.11 -16.13 7.32
C ASP A 68 -2.90 -15.12 6.46
N GLY A 69 -2.63 -13.83 6.63
CA GLY A 69 -3.33 -12.74 5.96
C GLY A 69 -2.67 -12.26 4.66
N TYR A 70 -3.09 -11.08 4.22
CA TYR A 70 -2.61 -10.39 3.03
C TYR A 70 -2.11 -8.98 3.37
N GLU A 71 -1.12 -8.52 2.60
CA GLU A 71 -0.51 -7.20 2.68
C GLU A 71 -0.68 -6.47 1.34
N PHE A 72 -0.99 -5.18 1.42
CA PHE A 72 -1.05 -4.27 0.27
C PHE A 72 -0.84 -2.82 0.71
N VAL A 73 -0.81 -1.91 -0.26
CA VAL A 73 -0.75 -0.46 -0.04
C VAL A 73 -2.05 0.14 -0.54
N ASP A 74 -2.73 0.93 0.29
CA ASP A 74 -3.96 1.62 -0.09
C ASP A 74 -3.70 2.85 -0.98
N ASP A 75 -4.77 3.49 -1.45
CA ASP A 75 -4.68 4.69 -2.31
C ASP A 75 -4.01 5.90 -1.62
N ASN A 76 -3.95 5.90 -0.29
CA ASN A 76 -3.28 6.93 0.51
C ASN A 76 -1.79 6.61 0.76
N GLY A 77 -1.30 5.46 0.30
CA GLY A 77 0.07 5.01 0.54
C GLY A 77 0.28 4.33 1.90
N ASN A 78 -0.78 4.00 2.63
CA ASN A 78 -0.69 3.29 3.90
C ASN A 78 -0.43 1.80 3.66
N PHE A 79 0.43 1.21 4.48
CA PHE A 79 0.56 -0.25 4.53
C PHE A 79 -0.61 -0.85 5.29
N VAL A 80 -1.36 -1.69 4.60
CA VAL A 80 -2.51 -2.40 5.16
C VAL A 80 -2.15 -3.88 5.28
N THR A 81 -2.47 -4.47 6.43
CA THR A 81 -2.42 -5.90 6.66
C THR A 81 -3.80 -6.36 7.09
N VAL A 82 -4.39 -7.28 6.33
CA VAL A 82 -5.70 -7.87 6.63
C VAL A 82 -5.49 -9.34 6.93
N SER A 83 -6.05 -9.85 8.02
CA SER A 83 -5.89 -11.24 8.48
C SER A 83 -7.19 -11.78 9.06
N GLY A 84 -7.28 -13.10 9.22
CA GLY A 84 -8.51 -13.79 9.59
C GLY A 84 -9.23 -14.39 8.38
N ASP A 85 -10.54 -14.22 8.32
CA ASP A 85 -11.35 -14.73 7.20
C ASP A 85 -11.34 -13.74 6.03
N VAL A 86 -10.40 -13.93 5.11
CA VAL A 86 -10.13 -13.00 4.00
C VAL A 86 -10.28 -13.70 2.65
N LEU A 87 -11.01 -13.06 1.74
CA LEU A 87 -11.09 -13.43 0.33
C LEU A 87 -10.39 -12.37 -0.52
N VAL A 88 -9.44 -12.77 -1.35
CA VAL A 88 -8.78 -11.91 -2.34
C VAL A 88 -9.17 -12.33 -3.75
N ILE A 89 -9.72 -11.38 -4.50
CA ILE A 89 -10.17 -11.58 -5.88
C ILE A 89 -9.31 -10.68 -6.77
N ARG A 90 -8.57 -11.28 -7.71
CA ARG A 90 -7.97 -10.53 -8.82
C ARG A 90 -9.00 -10.39 -9.93
N CYS A 91 -9.39 -9.17 -10.28
CA CYS A 91 -10.31 -8.88 -11.37
C CYS A 91 -9.58 -8.95 -12.71
N ASN A 92 -10.21 -9.57 -13.71
CA ASN A 92 -9.63 -9.69 -15.05
C ASN A 92 -9.88 -8.44 -15.91
N ASP A 93 -10.97 -7.70 -15.61
CA ASP A 93 -11.37 -6.49 -16.31
C ASP A 93 -12.16 -5.52 -15.40
N ASP A 94 -12.39 -4.31 -15.90
CA ASP A 94 -13.09 -3.24 -15.17
C ASP A 94 -14.57 -3.57 -14.91
N LYS A 95 -15.17 -4.45 -15.72
CA LYS A 95 -16.55 -4.89 -15.53
C LYS A 95 -16.66 -5.85 -14.34
N GLU A 96 -15.65 -6.67 -14.08
CA GLU A 96 -15.58 -7.47 -12.87
C GLU A 96 -15.33 -6.61 -11.64
N PHE A 97 -14.42 -5.65 -11.75
CA PHE A 97 -14.04 -4.76 -10.65
C PHE A 97 -15.20 -3.85 -10.21
N SER A 98 -15.92 -3.25 -11.16
CA SER A 98 -17.05 -2.35 -10.90
C SER A 98 -18.29 -3.00 -10.25
N LYS A 99 -18.29 -4.31 -10.01
CA LYS A 99 -19.37 -4.99 -9.24
C LYS A 99 -19.24 -4.78 -7.74
N TYR A 100 -18.09 -4.31 -7.28
CA TYR A 100 -17.78 -4.15 -5.86
C TYR A 100 -17.73 -2.67 -5.51
N GLU A 101 -18.16 -2.35 -4.30
CA GLU A 101 -18.11 -1.02 -3.72
C GLU A 101 -17.28 -1.11 -2.44
N GLU A 102 -16.35 -0.17 -2.27
CA GLU A 102 -15.53 -0.07 -1.07
C GLU A 102 -16.41 0.16 0.17
N PHE A 103 -16.12 -0.57 1.24
CA PHE A 103 -16.91 -0.54 2.46
C PHE A 103 -16.04 -0.87 3.66
N HIS A 104 -16.08 -0.03 4.69
CA HIS A 104 -15.37 -0.28 5.95
C HIS A 104 -16.37 -0.15 7.11
N GLU A 105 -16.64 -1.22 7.85
CA GLU A 105 -17.49 -1.13 9.03
C GLU A 105 -16.80 -0.26 10.09
N THR A 106 -17.45 0.86 10.45
CA THR A 106 -16.96 1.70 11.55
C THR A 106 -17.26 1.00 12.86
N ILE A 107 -16.21 0.65 13.62
CA ILE A 107 -16.38 0.19 14.99
C ILE A 107 -16.92 1.39 15.79
N LYS A 108 -18.16 1.27 16.28
CA LYS A 108 -18.69 2.23 17.25
C LYS A 108 -18.04 1.93 18.59
N GLU A 109 -17.25 2.89 19.08
CA GLU A 109 -16.71 2.89 20.46
C GLU A 109 -17.83 2.95 21.51
#